data_AF-A0A532BYD8-F1
#
_entry.id   AF-A0A532BYD8-F1
#
_cell.length_a   1.000
_cell.length_b   1.000
_cell.length_c   1.000
_cell.angle_alpha   90.00
_cell.angle_beta   90.00
_cell.angle_gamma   90.00
#
_symmetry.space_group_name_H-M   'P 1'
#
loop_
_entity.id
_entity.type
_entity.pdbx_description
1 polymer ?
#
loop_
_entity_poly.entity_id
_entity_poly.type
_entity_poly.pdbx_seq_one_letter_code
_entity_poly.pdbx_strand_id
1 'polypeptide(L)'
;MPLTLYHVSWCPDCEVVRRKLADLHVEYEQVIVPDFRPMRKVVQEVSGQYYVPVLKDGDIVLTETDDILDYLDKTYSQERIAGN
;
A
#
# COMPACT_ATOMS: atom_id res chain seq x y z
N MET A 1 -13.03 -4.86 3.40
CA MET A 1 -12.14 -5.74 2.59
C MET A 1 -10.72 -5.52 3.12
N PRO A 2 -9.83 -6.52 3.13
CA PRO A 2 -8.49 -6.33 3.68
C PRO A 2 -7.66 -5.40 2.78
N LEU A 3 -6.93 -4.48 3.39
CA LEU A 3 -5.97 -3.61 2.74
C LEU A 3 -4.71 -4.43 2.39
N THR A 4 -4.21 -4.35 1.16
CA THR A 4 -3.02 -5.10 0.73
C THR A 4 -1.94 -4.17 0.18
N LEU A 5 -0.73 -4.22 0.72
CA LEU A 5 0.43 -3.47 0.27
C LEU A 5 1.44 -4.37 -0.44
N TYR A 6 1.66 -4.10 -1.73
CA TYR A 6 2.69 -4.74 -2.55
C TYR A 6 3.96 -3.90 -2.52
N HIS A 7 5.06 -4.49 -2.06
CA HIS A 7 6.35 -3.80 -1.95
C HIS A 7 7.54 -4.74 -2.10
N VAL A 8 8.74 -4.17 -2.17
CA VAL A 8 9.99 -4.92 -2.02
C VAL A 8 10.59 -4.68 -0.63
N SER A 9 11.42 -5.60 -0.17
CA SER A 9 12.00 -5.57 1.17
C SER A 9 12.96 -4.40 1.42
N TRP A 10 13.60 -3.85 0.39
CA TRP A 10 14.67 -2.85 0.51
C TRP A 10 14.28 -1.43 0.08
N CYS A 11 13.04 -1.20 -0.39
CA CYS A 11 12.68 0.08 -1.01
C CYS A 11 12.36 1.16 0.04
N PRO A 12 13.00 2.34 -0.03
CA PRO A 12 12.78 3.44 0.92
C PRO A 12 11.36 4.02 0.81
N ASP A 13 10.82 4.19 -0.40
CA ASP A 13 9.45 4.71 -0.59
C ASP A 13 8.39 3.78 0.01
N CYS A 14 8.62 2.46 -0.07
CA CYS A 14 7.76 1.46 0.56
C CYS A 14 7.79 1.55 2.09
N GLU A 15 8.93 1.96 2.68
CA GLU A 15 9.04 2.17 4.12
C GLU A 15 8.17 3.35 4.58
N VAL A 16 8.10 4.42 3.79
CA VAL A 16 7.26 5.59 4.12
C VAL A 16 5.79 5.19 4.22
N VAL A 17 5.28 4.42 3.26
CA VAL A 17 3.90 3.91 3.28
C VAL A 17 3.67 2.98 4.47
N ARG A 18 4.58 2.03 4.74
CA ARG A 18 4.49 1.14 5.92
C ARG A 18 4.45 1.93 7.23
N ARG A 19 5.29 2.96 7.36
CA ARG A 19 5.33 3.82 8.55
C ARG A 19 4.01 4.57 8.72
N LYS A 20 3.43 5.10 7.63
CA LYS A 20 2.13 5.77 7.68
C LYS A 20 1.01 4.81 8.10
N LEU A 21 0.98 3.61 7.54
CA LEU A 21 0.03 2.56 7.94
C LEU A 21 0.17 2.19 9.43
N ALA A 22 1.40 2.06 9.91
CA ALA A 22 1.68 1.78 11.31
C ALA A 22 1.27 2.94 12.25
N ASP A 23 1.53 4.20 11.84
CA ASP A 23 1.11 5.39 12.58
C ASP A 23 -0.42 5.47 12.72
N LEU A 24 -1.12 5.13 11.64
CA LEU A 24 -2.58 5.05 11.57
C LEU A 24 -3.16 3.79 12.24
N HIS A 25 -2.32 2.85 12.69
CA HIS A 25 -2.73 1.56 13.27
C HIS A 25 -3.70 0.76 12.38
N VAL A 26 -3.54 0.86 11.06
CA VAL A 26 -4.37 0.15 10.09
C VAL A 26 -3.82 -1.26 9.90
N GLU A 27 -4.71 -2.26 9.98
CA GLU A 27 -4.34 -3.63 9.64
C GLU A 27 -4.27 -3.79 8.11
N TYR A 28 -3.13 -4.28 7.62
CA TYR A 28 -2.91 -4.52 6.21
C TYR A 28 -2.13 -5.82 5.97
N GLU A 29 -2.38 -6.44 4.84
CA GLU A 29 -1.63 -7.57 4.32
C GLU A 29 -0.43 -7.05 3.54
N GLN A 30 0.77 -7.55 3.87
CA GLN A 30 1.99 -7.22 3.14
C GLN A 30 2.36 -8.32 2.16
N VAL A 31 2.56 -7.95 0.90
CA VAL A 31 2.99 -8.86 -0.16
C VAL A 31 4.35 -8.42 -0.66
N ILE A 32 5.38 -9.19 -0.28
CA ILE A 32 6.75 -8.95 -0.71
C ILE A 32 6.92 -9.53 -2.12
N VAL A 33 7.10 -8.65 -3.09
CA VAL A 33 7.29 -9.03 -4.49
C VAL A 33 8.78 -9.12 -4.82
N PRO A 34 9.17 -9.96 -5.80
CA PRO A 34 10.55 -10.06 -6.23
C PRO A 34 11.05 -8.74 -6.83
N ASP A 35 12.34 -8.49 -6.67
CA ASP A 35 12.92 -7.24 -7.14
C ASP A 35 12.90 -7.12 -8.67
N PHE A 36 12.98 -8.27 -9.33
CA PHE A 36 12.93 -8.38 -10.77
C PHE A 36 11.54 -7.97 -11.29
N ARG A 37 11.45 -6.78 -11.92
CA ARG A 37 10.20 -6.19 -12.46
C ARG A 37 9.35 -7.19 -13.26
N PRO A 38 9.90 -7.99 -14.20
CA PRO A 38 9.10 -8.95 -14.97
C PRO A 38 8.49 -10.09 -14.14
N MET A 39 9.06 -10.39 -12.97
CA MET A 39 8.51 -11.39 -12.05
C MET A 39 7.39 -10.85 -11.17
N ARG A 40 7.15 -9.52 -11.15
CA ARG A 40 6.08 -8.88 -10.37
C ARG A 40 4.72 -9.01 -11.07
N LYS A 41 4.36 -10.21 -11.51
CA LYS A 41 3.10 -10.50 -12.22
C LYS A 41 1.88 -10.07 -11.42
N VAL A 42 1.88 -10.37 -10.13
CA VAL A 42 0.82 -9.94 -9.19
C VAL A 42 0.61 -8.42 -9.18
N VAL A 43 1.69 -7.62 -9.22
CA VAL A 43 1.58 -6.16 -9.27
C VAL A 43 0.95 -5.72 -10.59
N GLN A 44 1.33 -6.36 -11.69
CA GLN A 44 0.76 -6.08 -13.01
C GLN A 44 -0.72 -6.47 -13.09
N GLU A 45 -1.10 -7.61 -12.51
CA GLU A 45 -2.49 -8.07 -12.48
C GLU A 45 -3.38 -7.12 -11.66
N VAL A 46 -2.85 -6.58 -10.56
CA VAL A 46 -3.59 -5.66 -9.68
C VAL A 46 -3.64 -4.24 -10.22
N SER A 47 -2.49 -3.72 -10.68
CA SER A 47 -2.33 -2.30 -11.01
C SER A 47 -2.14 -1.99 -12.49
N GLY A 48 -1.99 -3.00 -13.34
CA GLY A 48 -1.62 -2.83 -14.74
C GLY A 48 -0.14 -2.50 -14.97
N GLN A 49 0.67 -2.37 -13.91
CA GLN A 49 2.08 -1.96 -13.97
C GLN A 49 2.99 -2.81 -13.08
N TYR A 50 4.32 -2.62 -13.21
CA TYR A 50 5.34 -3.36 -12.44
C TYR A 50 6.05 -2.51 -11.38
N TYR A 51 5.61 -1.27 -11.18
CA TYR A 51 6.18 -0.35 -10.20
C TYR A 51 5.58 -0.60 -8.82
N VAL A 52 6.38 -0.35 -7.79
CA VAL A 52 6.00 -0.42 -6.37
C VAL A 52 6.43 0.90 -5.73
N PRO A 53 5.78 1.35 -4.64
CA PRO A 53 4.71 0.68 -3.88
C PRO A 53 3.36 0.63 -4.61
N VAL A 54 2.55 -0.41 -4.35
CA VAL A 54 1.15 -0.48 -4.79
C VAL A 54 0.28 -0.86 -3.60
N LEU A 55 -0.78 -0.09 -3.35
CA LEU A 55 -1.76 -0.34 -2.31
C LEU A 55 -3.09 -0.74 -2.95
N LYS A 56 -3.72 -1.80 -2.47
CA LYS A 56 -5.04 -2.25 -2.89
C LYS A 56 -5.99 -2.22 -1.70
N ASP A 57 -7.01 -1.38 -1.76
CA ASP A 57 -8.11 -1.36 -0.78
C ASP A 57 -9.41 -1.77 -1.47
N GLY A 58 -9.82 -3.04 -1.30
CA GLY A 58 -11.00 -3.57 -1.99
C GLY A 58 -10.89 -3.47 -3.52
N ASP A 59 -11.67 -2.56 -4.12
CA ASP A 59 -11.71 -2.24 -5.55
C ASP A 59 -10.77 -1.08 -5.94
N ILE A 60 -10.22 -0.36 -4.96
CA ILE A 60 -9.32 0.77 -5.18
C ILE A 60 -7.89 0.24 -5.29
N VAL A 61 -7.16 0.70 -6.32
CA VAL A 61 -5.75 0.39 -6.51
C VAL A 61 -4.99 1.70 -6.67
N LEU A 62 -4.03 1.93 -5.78
CA LEU A 62 -3.18 3.10 -5.75
C LEU A 62 -1.75 2.69 -6.05
N THR A 63 -1.13 3.40 -6.98
CA THR A 63 0.18 3.06 -7.56
C THR A 63 1.25 4.10 -7.29
N GLU A 64 0.84 5.30 -6.92
CA GLU A 64 1.70 6.44 -6.65
C GLU A 64 1.83 6.60 -5.13
N THR A 65 3.06 6.75 -4.63
CA THR A 65 3.32 6.87 -3.19
C THR A 65 2.57 8.04 -2.55
N ASP A 66 2.48 9.17 -3.26
CA ASP A 66 1.80 10.38 -2.76
C ASP A 66 0.28 10.16 -2.61
N ASP A 67 -0.36 9.62 -3.65
CA ASP A 67 -1.78 9.21 -3.64
C ASP A 67 -2.07 8.19 -2.53
N ILE A 68 -1.17 7.22 -2.32
CA ILE A 68 -1.29 6.26 -1.22
C ILE A 68 -1.31 6.99 0.13
N LEU A 69 -0.36 7.90 0.36
CA LEU A 69 -0.27 8.62 1.63
C LEU A 69 -1.47 9.54 1.86
N ASP A 70 -1.91 10.26 0.84
CA ASP A 70 -3.08 11.14 0.89
C ASP A 70 -4.37 10.34 1.13
N TYR A 71 -4.55 9.21 0.43
CA TYR A 71 -5.68 8.32 0.64
C TYR A 71 -5.69 7.73 2.04
N LEU A 72 -4.54 7.28 2.55
CA LEU A 72 -4.42 6.74 3.89
C LEU A 72 -4.75 7.78 4.94
N ASP A 73 -4.29 9.02 4.75
CA ASP A 73 -4.62 10.12 5.63
C ASP A 73 -6.12 10.45 5.59
N LYS A 74 -6.71 10.60 4.41
CA LYS A 74 -8.13 10.95 4.28
C LYS A 74 -9.07 9.85 4.79
N THR A 75 -8.76 8.59 4.47
CA THR A 75 -9.61 7.44 4.78
C THR A 75 -9.44 7.02 6.23
N TYR A 76 -8.20 6.87 6.71
CA TYR A 76 -7.93 6.27 8.02
C TYR A 76 -7.51 7.29 9.10
N SER A 77 -7.09 8.53 8.79
CA SER A 77 -6.89 9.54 9.86
C SER A 77 -8.22 9.93 10.52
N GLN A 78 -9.37 9.79 9.83
CA GLN A 78 -10.70 10.05 10.39
C GLN A 78 -11.18 8.94 11.33
N GLU A 79 -10.71 7.69 11.15
CA GLU A 79 -11.07 6.54 11.99
C GLU A 79 -10.55 6.70 13.44
N ARG A 80 -9.57 7.59 13.66
CA ARG A 80 -9.11 7.99 15.01
C ARG A 80 -10.19 8.65 15.87
N ILE A 81 -11.31 9.09 15.28
CA ILE A 81 -12.41 9.74 16.02
C ILE A 81 -13.48 8.73 16.46
N ALA A 82 -13.51 7.52 15.88
CA ALA A 82 -14.55 6.51 16.15
C ALA A 82 -14.10 5.35 17.08
N GLY A 83 -12.85 5.37 17.57
CA GLY A 83 -12.34 4.39 18.53
C GLY A 83 -12.41 4.91 19.97
N ASN A 84 -13.50 4.57 20.64
CA ASN A 84 -13.84 4.76 22.07
C ASN A 84 -12.68 4.76 23.08
#